data_AF-A0A1X7DA64-F1
#
_entry.id   AF-A0A1X7DA64-F1
#
_cell.length_a   1.000
_cell.length_b   1.000
_cell.length_c   1.000
_cell.angle_alpha   90.00
_cell.angle_beta   90.00
_cell.angle_gamma   90.00
#
_symmetry.space_group_name_H-M   'P 1'
#
loop_
_entity.id
_entity.type
_entity.pdbx_description
1 polymer ?
#
loop_
_entity_poly.entity_id
_entity_poly.type
_entity_poly.pdbx_seq_one_letter_code
_entity_poly.pdbx_strand_id
1 'polypeptide(L)'
;MKKYIFLFMFCLLVGQMLGYKDIRHKELERSLHTALQGDVHNVNIASLTDFQWDKAYVFPPYTTLEVMRDDLGVQSYKDWSGLGFRDDINLLVFLHGDQIVHYAEMNIKDGHFVQNEELSFTPSHATLTVRKF
;
A
#
# COMPACT_ATOMS: atom_id res chain seq x y z
N MET A 1 -5.83 -15.07 44.09
CA MET A 1 -5.53 -13.75 43.48
C MET A 1 -4.44 -13.85 42.42
N LYS A 2 -3.23 -14.36 42.71
CA LYS A 2 -2.14 -14.54 41.72
C LYS A 2 -2.54 -15.28 40.42
N LYS A 3 -3.32 -16.36 40.51
CA LYS A 3 -3.79 -17.13 39.33
C LYS A 3 -4.67 -16.33 38.35
N TYR A 4 -5.47 -15.39 38.85
CA TYR A 4 -6.31 -14.53 38.00
C TYR A 4 -5.52 -13.36 37.40
N ILE A 5 -4.47 -12.90 38.08
CA ILE A 5 -3.53 -11.90 37.56
C ILE A 5 -2.74 -12.47 36.36
N PHE A 6 -2.25 -13.71 36.48
CA PHE A 6 -1.58 -14.38 35.35
C PHE A 6 -2.53 -14.62 34.16
N LEU A 7 -3.78 -15.00 34.43
CA LEU A 7 -4.79 -15.19 33.38
C LEU A 7 -5.12 -13.86 32.66
N PHE A 8 -5.28 -12.77 33.41
CA PHE A 8 -5.53 -11.44 32.86
C PHE A 8 -4.35 -10.91 32.04
N MET A 9 -3.11 -11.11 32.53
CA MET A 9 -1.89 -10.74 31.82
C MET A 9 -1.69 -11.56 30.54
N PHE A 10 -2.07 -12.84 30.55
CA PHE A 10 -2.08 -13.69 29.35
C PHE A 10 -3.14 -13.23 28.33
N CYS A 11 -4.34 -12.87 28.77
CA CYS A 11 -5.37 -12.31 27.89
C CYS A 11 -4.95 -10.97 27.25
N LEU A 12 -4.24 -10.11 27.97
CA LEU A 12 -3.67 -8.87 27.43
C LEU A 12 -2.63 -9.14 26.34
N LEU A 13 -1.74 -10.12 26.55
CA LEU A 13 -0.74 -10.52 25.55
C LEU A 13 -1.36 -11.13 24.29
N VAL A 14 -2.38 -11.99 24.44
CA VAL A 14 -3.10 -12.59 23.31
C VAL A 14 -3.92 -11.53 22.55
N GLY A 15 -4.53 -10.57 23.26
CA GLY A 15 -5.26 -9.46 22.65
C GLY A 15 -4.39 -8.58 21.75
N GLN A 16 -3.11 -8.38 22.10
CA GLN A 16 -2.17 -7.64 21.25
C GLN A 16 -1.75 -8.42 20.00
N MET A 17 -1.68 -9.75 20.06
CA MET A 17 -1.35 -10.58 18.90
C MET A 17 -2.49 -10.70 17.88
N LEU A 18 -3.75 -10.64 18.33
CA LEU A 18 -4.93 -10.73 17.46
C LEU A 18 -5.21 -9.45 16.66
N GLY A 19 -4.54 -8.34 16.98
CA GLY A 19 -4.74 -7.03 16.35
C GLY A 19 -3.84 -6.72 15.15
N TYR A 20 -2.98 -7.64 14.71
CA TYR A 20 -2.14 -7.41 13.53
C TYR A 20 -2.99 -7.53 12.26
N LYS A 21 -3.51 -6.39 11.79
CA LYS A 21 -4.15 -6.28 10.48
C LYS A 21 -3.06 -6.23 9.42
N ASP A 22 -2.94 -7.29 8.62
CA ASP A 22 -2.14 -7.24 7.41
C ASP A 22 -2.79 -6.23 6.46
N ILE A 23 -2.09 -5.11 6.23
CA ILE A 23 -2.57 -4.04 5.34
C ILE A 23 -2.14 -4.29 3.89
N ARG A 24 -1.35 -5.34 3.61
CA ARG A 24 -1.02 -5.74 2.23
C ARG A 24 -2.24 -6.29 1.51
N HIS A 25 -2.60 -5.70 0.39
CA HIS A 25 -3.82 -6.04 -0.36
C HIS A 25 -3.52 -6.96 -1.55
N LYS A 26 -3.30 -8.25 -1.28
CA LYS A 26 -2.90 -9.24 -2.30
C LYS A 26 -3.90 -9.43 -3.45
N GLU A 27 -5.20 -9.25 -3.19
CA GLU A 27 -6.22 -9.31 -4.25
C GLU A 27 -6.10 -8.13 -5.23
N LEU A 28 -5.68 -6.97 -4.74
CA LEU A 28 -5.40 -5.80 -5.57
C LEU A 28 -4.13 -6.01 -6.38
N GLU A 29 -3.08 -6.58 -5.78
CA GLU A 29 -1.84 -6.97 -6.50
C GLU A 29 -2.16 -7.89 -7.69
N ARG A 30 -3.01 -8.91 -7.48
CA ARG A 30 -3.42 -9.82 -8.55
C ARG A 30 -4.26 -9.12 -9.63
N SER A 31 -5.16 -8.24 -9.22
CA SER A 31 -6.01 -7.48 -10.14
C SER A 31 -5.18 -6.51 -11.00
N LEU A 32 -4.22 -5.83 -10.38
CA LEU A 32 -3.25 -4.96 -11.06
C LEU A 32 -2.41 -5.75 -12.05
N HIS A 33 -1.78 -6.84 -11.60
CA HIS A 33 -0.99 -7.71 -12.47
C HIS A 33 -1.80 -8.14 -13.71
N THR A 34 -3.03 -8.63 -13.50
CA THR A 34 -3.91 -9.07 -14.59
C THR A 34 -4.28 -7.92 -15.53
N ALA A 35 -4.65 -6.77 -14.99
CA ALA A 35 -5.01 -5.59 -15.79
C ALA A 35 -3.81 -5.08 -16.62
N LEU A 36 -2.60 -5.27 -16.12
CA LEU A 36 -1.36 -4.81 -16.74
C LEU A 36 -0.73 -5.83 -17.69
N GLN A 37 -1.21 -7.07 -17.81
CA GLN A 37 -0.62 -8.05 -18.74
C GLN A 37 -0.84 -7.72 -20.23
N GLY A 38 -1.87 -6.94 -20.60
CA GLY A 38 -2.16 -6.57 -22.00
C GLY A 38 -1.44 -5.30 -22.50
N ASP A 39 -1.95 -4.73 -23.61
CA ASP A 39 -1.55 -3.42 -24.16
C ASP A 39 -2.15 -2.23 -23.37
N VAL A 40 -2.58 -2.49 -22.14
CA VAL A 40 -3.24 -1.50 -21.29
C VAL A 40 -2.19 -0.58 -20.70
N HIS A 41 -2.22 0.68 -21.14
CA HIS A 41 -1.38 1.73 -20.60
C HIS A 41 -2.00 2.49 -19.44
N ASN A 42 -3.32 2.39 -19.26
CA ASN A 42 -4.07 3.15 -18.27
C ASN A 42 -4.98 2.22 -17.47
N VAL A 43 -4.78 2.15 -16.16
CA VAL A 43 -5.58 1.34 -15.24
C VAL A 43 -6.29 2.27 -14.27
N ASN A 44 -7.62 2.17 -14.18
CA ASN A 44 -8.38 2.90 -13.17
C ASN A 44 -8.31 2.14 -11.84
N ILE A 45 -7.43 2.55 -10.92
CA ILE A 45 -7.24 1.84 -9.63
C ILE A 45 -8.50 1.84 -8.76
N ALA A 46 -9.37 2.86 -8.86
CA ALA A 46 -10.63 2.90 -8.11
C ALA A 46 -11.58 1.76 -8.52
N SER A 47 -11.47 1.27 -9.76
CA SER A 47 -12.26 0.11 -10.22
C SER A 47 -11.76 -1.24 -9.71
N LEU A 48 -10.53 -1.28 -9.17
CA LEU A 48 -9.88 -2.48 -8.64
C LEU A 48 -9.86 -2.55 -7.11
N THR A 49 -10.28 -1.47 -6.43
CA THR A 49 -10.34 -1.39 -4.97
C THR A 49 -11.76 -1.66 -4.47
N ASP A 50 -11.89 -2.50 -3.44
CA ASP A 50 -13.14 -2.83 -2.75
C ASP A 50 -13.21 -2.23 -1.33
N PHE A 51 -12.31 -1.30 -1.02
CA PHE A 51 -12.19 -0.61 0.26
C PHE A 51 -12.30 0.91 0.12
N GLN A 52 -12.57 1.60 1.24
CA GLN A 52 -12.62 3.06 1.29
C GLN A 52 -11.20 3.65 1.36
N TRP A 53 -10.94 4.64 0.51
CA TRP A 53 -9.70 5.42 0.49
C TRP A 53 -9.98 6.82 -0.08
N ASP A 54 -9.21 7.81 0.36
CA ASP A 54 -9.32 9.21 -0.08
C ASP A 54 -8.13 9.62 -0.94
N LYS A 55 -6.94 9.08 -0.66
CA LYS A 55 -5.71 9.34 -1.39
C LYS A 55 -4.92 8.07 -1.61
N ALA A 56 -4.19 7.98 -2.74
CA ALA A 56 -3.19 6.96 -2.95
C ALA A 56 -1.90 7.55 -3.53
N TYR A 57 -0.77 6.92 -3.21
CA TYR A 57 0.57 7.33 -3.65
C TYR A 57 1.28 6.13 -4.27
N VAL A 58 2.07 6.37 -5.30
CA VAL A 58 2.95 5.36 -5.90
C VAL A 58 4.38 5.73 -5.61
N PHE A 59 5.10 4.84 -4.92
CA PHE A 59 6.51 5.01 -4.62
C PHE A 59 7.34 4.06 -5.50
N PRO A 60 8.31 4.59 -6.27
CA PRO A 60 9.21 3.75 -7.05
C PRO A 60 10.19 2.98 -6.15
N PRO A 61 10.86 1.95 -6.70
CA PRO A 61 11.92 1.26 -5.98
C PRO A 61 12.98 2.23 -5.45
N TYR A 62 13.62 1.84 -4.33
CA TYR A 62 14.59 2.65 -3.59
C TYR A 62 14.05 3.93 -2.93
N THR A 63 12.73 4.14 -2.87
CA THR A 63 12.17 5.23 -2.06
C THR A 63 12.39 4.95 -0.57
N THR A 64 12.98 5.90 0.14
CA THR A 64 13.28 5.74 1.57
C THR A 64 12.03 5.88 2.42
N LEU A 65 12.05 5.29 3.62
CA LEU A 65 10.96 5.43 4.60
C LEU A 65 10.69 6.89 5.00
N GLU A 66 11.73 7.72 5.03
CA GLU A 66 11.61 9.15 5.34
C GLU A 66 10.83 9.88 4.25
N VAL A 67 11.21 9.70 2.97
CA VAL A 67 10.48 10.28 1.83
C VAL A 67 9.02 9.82 1.81
N MET A 68 8.76 8.52 2.03
CA MET A 68 7.39 8.02 2.10
C MET A 68 6.59 8.69 3.22
N ARG A 69 7.16 8.87 4.42
CA ARG A 69 6.45 9.51 5.55
C ARG A 69 6.10 10.96 5.25
N ASP A 70 7.01 11.68 4.60
CA ASP A 70 6.81 13.08 4.24
C ASP A 70 5.72 13.23 3.18
N ASP A 71 5.76 12.41 2.12
CA ASP A 71 4.76 12.43 1.05
C ASP A 71 3.37 12.00 1.55
N LEU A 72 3.32 10.98 2.41
CA LEU A 72 2.09 10.49 3.03
C LEU A 72 1.53 11.44 4.09
N GLY A 73 2.37 12.28 4.71
CA GLY A 73 2.02 13.06 5.90
C GLY A 73 1.82 12.22 7.17
N VAL A 74 2.27 10.96 7.18
CA VAL A 74 2.04 10.00 8.28
C VAL A 74 3.38 9.58 8.90
N GLN A 75 3.83 10.31 9.91
CA GLN A 75 5.13 10.08 10.56
C GLN A 75 5.25 8.72 11.26
N SER A 76 4.11 8.13 11.66
CA SER A 76 4.06 6.80 12.27
C SER A 76 4.11 5.65 11.24
N TYR A 77 4.13 5.95 9.94
CA TYR A 77 4.16 4.95 8.88
C TYR A 77 5.39 4.04 9.01
N LYS A 78 5.18 2.76 8.72
CA LYS A 78 6.21 1.73 8.65
C LYS A 78 6.11 1.07 7.28
N ASP A 79 7.25 0.98 6.60
CA ASP A 79 7.36 0.25 5.35
C ASP A 79 7.58 -1.24 5.63
N TRP A 80 6.55 -2.05 5.39
CA TRP A 80 6.61 -3.51 5.50
C TRP A 80 7.10 -4.20 4.22
N SER A 81 7.18 -3.48 3.11
CA SER A 81 7.62 -4.00 1.81
C SER A 81 9.14 -4.00 1.65
N GLY A 82 9.83 -3.14 2.41
CA GLY A 82 11.28 -2.94 2.32
C GLY A 82 11.69 -2.21 1.05
N LEU A 83 10.84 -1.32 0.53
CA LEU A 83 10.98 -0.64 -0.76
C LEU A 83 12.32 0.06 -0.92
N GLY A 84 12.85 0.63 0.16
CA GLY A 84 14.14 1.34 0.17
C GLY A 84 15.34 0.50 -0.27
N PHE A 85 15.22 -0.84 -0.29
CA PHE A 85 16.27 -1.76 -0.72
C PHE A 85 15.86 -2.65 -1.90
N ARG A 86 14.66 -2.46 -2.44
CA ARG A 86 14.11 -3.26 -3.53
C ARG A 86 14.17 -2.51 -4.85
N ASP A 87 14.35 -3.26 -5.92
CA ASP A 87 14.43 -2.80 -7.31
C ASP A 87 13.36 -3.42 -8.22
N ASP A 88 12.60 -4.37 -7.68
CA ASP A 88 11.69 -5.23 -8.42
C ASP A 88 10.21 -4.81 -8.29
N ILE A 89 9.90 -3.82 -7.46
CA ILE A 89 8.53 -3.35 -7.21
C ILE A 89 8.39 -1.83 -7.17
N ASN A 90 7.21 -1.36 -7.57
CA ASN A 90 6.63 -0.10 -7.11
C ASN A 90 5.67 -0.40 -5.95
N LEU A 91 5.49 0.55 -5.04
CA LEU A 91 4.57 0.42 -3.91
C LEU A 91 3.41 1.40 -4.04
N LEU A 92 2.19 0.87 -4.12
CA LEU A 92 0.96 1.67 -4.12
C LEU A 92 0.40 1.71 -2.70
N VAL A 93 0.31 2.88 -2.08
CA VAL A 93 -0.09 3.08 -0.69
C VAL A 93 -1.37 3.89 -0.62
N PHE A 94 -2.37 3.42 0.13
CA PHE A 94 -3.71 4.03 0.22
C PHE A 94 -3.96 4.60 1.62
N LEU A 95 -4.54 5.81 1.66
CA LEU A 95 -4.94 6.50 2.88
C LEU A 95 -6.47 6.68 2.92
N HIS A 96 -7.03 6.60 4.12
CA HIS A 96 -8.34 7.14 4.45
C HIS A 96 -8.19 8.09 5.65
N GLY A 97 -8.51 9.37 5.46
CA GLY A 97 -8.04 10.45 6.32
C GLY A 97 -6.52 10.42 6.45
N ASP A 98 -6.02 10.42 7.69
CA ASP A 98 -4.59 10.35 8.02
C ASP A 98 -4.12 8.92 8.34
N GLN A 99 -4.88 7.90 7.93
CA GLN A 99 -4.59 6.50 8.22
C GLN A 99 -4.28 5.70 6.96
N ILE A 100 -3.20 4.93 7.01
CA ILE A 100 -2.86 3.97 5.96
C ILE A 100 -3.81 2.78 6.08
N VAL A 101 -4.66 2.60 5.07
CA VAL A 101 -5.66 1.51 5.06
C VAL A 101 -5.11 0.25 4.39
N HIS A 102 -4.39 0.42 3.28
CA HIS A 102 -3.84 -0.68 2.49
C HIS A 102 -2.58 -0.27 1.74
N TYR A 103 -1.77 -1.26 1.36
CA TYR A 103 -0.76 -1.11 0.31
C TYR A 103 -0.79 -2.30 -0.64
N ALA A 104 -0.28 -2.13 -1.86
CA ALA A 104 -0.11 -3.18 -2.83
C ALA A 104 1.28 -3.08 -3.49
N GLU A 105 1.96 -4.22 -3.59
CA GLU A 105 3.20 -4.33 -4.36
C GLU A 105 2.88 -4.55 -5.84
N MET A 106 3.50 -3.75 -6.71
CA MET A 106 3.38 -3.88 -8.16
C MET A 106 4.72 -4.27 -8.75
N ASN A 107 4.81 -5.37 -9.49
CA ASN A 107 6.08 -5.77 -10.09
C ASN A 107 6.51 -4.77 -11.17
N ILE A 108 7.78 -4.38 -11.20
CA ILE A 108 8.29 -3.45 -12.22
C ILE A 108 8.14 -4.02 -13.65
N LYS A 109 8.09 -5.35 -13.80
CA LYS A 109 7.84 -6.04 -15.08
C LYS A 109 6.41 -5.85 -15.59
N ASP A 110 5.46 -5.50 -14.74
CA ASP A 110 4.09 -5.18 -15.16
C ASP A 110 4.03 -3.77 -15.81
N GLY A 111 5.06 -2.96 -15.62
CA GLY A 111 5.26 -1.67 -16.27
C GLY A 111 5.91 -0.64 -15.36
N HIS A 112 6.54 0.36 -15.97
CA HIS A 112 7.06 1.52 -15.25
C HIS A 112 5.96 2.56 -15.11
N PHE A 113 5.73 3.02 -13.88
CA PHE A 113 4.79 4.10 -13.62
C PHE A 113 5.26 5.40 -14.28
N VAL A 114 4.36 6.05 -15.01
CA VAL A 114 4.59 7.38 -15.56
C VAL A 114 4.05 8.38 -14.54
N GLN A 115 4.94 9.07 -13.83
CA GLN A 115 4.55 10.09 -12.88
C GLN A 115 3.85 11.25 -13.61
N ASN A 116 2.57 11.45 -13.30
CA ASN A 116 1.83 12.63 -13.71
C ASN A 116 2.17 13.81 -12.77
N GLU A 117 1.80 15.04 -13.15
CA GLU A 117 2.09 16.26 -12.36
C GLU A 117 1.48 16.21 -10.93
N GLU A 118 0.45 15.39 -10.72
CA GLU A 118 -0.16 15.17 -9.42
C GLU A 118 0.58 14.09 -8.62
N LEU A 119 0.98 14.43 -7.39
CA LEU A 119 1.70 13.54 -6.47
C LEU A 119 0.82 12.41 -5.90
N SER A 120 -0.51 12.52 -5.99
CA SER A 120 -1.45 11.58 -5.38
C SER A 120 -2.68 11.34 -6.24
N PHE A 121 -3.23 10.14 -6.17
CA PHE A 121 -4.52 9.77 -6.76
C PHE A 121 -5.66 9.99 -5.78
N THR A 122 -6.86 10.23 -6.29
CA THR A 122 -8.12 10.17 -5.51
C THR A 122 -9.09 9.21 -6.21
N PRO A 123 -10.16 8.73 -5.55
CA PRO A 123 -11.13 7.85 -6.20
C PRO A 123 -11.75 8.44 -7.49
N SER A 124 -11.86 9.77 -7.58
CA SER A 124 -12.34 10.47 -8.77
C SER A 124 -11.27 10.69 -9.85
N HIS A 125 -9.99 10.64 -9.48
CA HIS A 125 -8.82 10.79 -10.36
C HIS A 125 -7.83 9.65 -10.10
N ALA A 126 -8.21 8.46 -10.52
CA ALA A 126 -7.57 7.19 -10.17
C ALA A 126 -6.92 6.50 -11.38
N THR A 127 -6.59 7.23 -12.44
CA THR A 127 -5.96 6.64 -13.64
C THR A 127 -4.46 6.52 -13.47
N LEU A 128 -4.00 5.28 -13.25
CA LEU A 128 -2.59 4.91 -13.22
C LEU A 128 -2.09 4.65 -14.64
N THR A 129 -1.11 5.43 -15.09
CA THR A 129 -0.48 5.22 -16.40
C THR A 129 0.83 4.44 -16.28
N VAL A 130 0.98 3.38 -17.07
CA VAL A 130 2.19 2.57 -17.14
C VAL A 130 2.79 2.51 -18.55
N ARG A 131 4.12 2.43 -18.61
CA ARG A 131 4.88 2.19 -19.85
C ARG A 131 5.65 0.89 -19.74
N LYS A 132 5.51 0.04 -20.76
CA LYS A 132 6.36 -1.14 -20.98
C LYS A 132 7.48 -0.76 -21.96
N PHE A 133 8.70 -1.24 -21.70
CA PHE A 133 9.85 -1.08 -22.59
C PHE A 133 10.11 -2.37 -23.36
#